data_AF-A0A0B1TL84-F1
#
_entry.id   AF-A0A0B1TL84-F1
#
_cell.length_a   1.000
_cell.length_b   1.000
_cell.length_c   1.000
_cell.angle_alpha   90.00
_cell.angle_beta   90.00
_cell.angle_gamma   90.00
#
_symmetry.space_group_name_H-M   'P 1'
#
loop_
_entity.id
_entity.type
_entity.pdbx_description
1 polymer ?
#
loop_
_entity_poly.entity_id
_entity_poly.type
_entity_poly.pdbx_seq_one_letter_code
_entity_poly.pdbx_strand_id
1 'polypeptide(L)'
;MLPFSGKYVFQTMVHIDIITFLTKLTETFFIDQFLMDNEGPEYDLLPMMGVGAEFDQNGIVVCQINAEIHHGHTKFKERFAELMRGLLKDRRYAVLVVVTTGHHRTFLINVEHKSCIDKYLKQFFI
;
A
#
# COMPACT_ATOMS: atom_id res chain seq x y z
N MET A 1 -18.18 -6.08 -1.72
CA MET A 1 -18.62 -6.38 -0.33
C MET A 1 -19.59 -7.55 -0.33
N LEU A 2 -19.45 -8.46 0.64
CA LEU A 2 -20.37 -9.59 0.83
C LEU A 2 -21.70 -9.09 1.42
N PRO A 3 -22.85 -9.37 0.80
CA PRO A 3 -24.17 -9.16 1.38
C PRO A 3 -24.44 -10.25 2.42
N PHE A 4 -25.56 -10.10 3.13
CA PHE A 4 -26.08 -11.05 4.12
C PHE A 4 -26.25 -12.51 3.61
N SER A 5 -26.09 -12.77 2.30
CA SER A 5 -26.11 -14.10 1.67
C SER A 5 -24.73 -14.72 1.41
N GLY A 6 -23.63 -14.04 1.78
CA GLY A 6 -22.26 -14.56 1.62
C GLY A 6 -21.76 -14.63 0.18
N LYS A 7 -22.39 -13.94 -0.78
CA LYS A 7 -21.98 -13.92 -2.20
C LYS A 7 -21.55 -12.55 -2.67
N TYR A 8 -20.39 -12.41 -3.31
CA TYR A 8 -19.97 -11.14 -3.88
C TYR A 8 -21.04 -10.55 -4.82
N VAL A 9 -21.47 -9.32 -4.52
CA VAL A 9 -22.38 -8.55 -5.38
C VAL A 9 -21.78 -7.18 -5.67
N PHE A 10 -21.94 -6.71 -6.90
CA PHE A 10 -21.60 -5.34 -7.26
C PHE A 10 -22.55 -4.38 -6.54
N GLN A 11 -21.98 -3.38 -5.86
CA GLN A 11 -22.72 -2.32 -5.21
C GLN A 11 -22.07 -0.99 -5.54
N THR A 12 -22.89 0.03 -5.77
CA THR A 12 -22.44 1.41 -5.87
C THR A 12 -22.14 1.92 -4.46
N MET A 13 -20.90 2.36 -4.24
CA MET A 13 -20.43 2.90 -2.97
C MET A 13 -19.92 4.33 -3.17
N VAL A 14 -20.09 5.17 -2.16
CA VAL A 14 -19.43 6.48 -2.12
C VAL A 14 -18.01 6.27 -1.60
N HIS A 15 -17.03 6.86 -2.28
CA HIS A 15 -15.63 6.77 -1.92
C HIS A 15 -15.14 8.11 -1.34
N ILE A 16 -14.23 8.03 -0.36
CA ILE A 16 -13.48 9.16 0.18
C ILE A 16 -12.01 8.91 -0.17
N ASP A 17 -11.29 9.94 -0.62
CA ASP A 17 -9.87 9.80 -0.90
C ASP A 17 -9.06 9.56 0.37
N ILE A 18 -7.98 8.79 0.26
CA ILE A 18 -7.23 8.32 1.42
C ILE A 18 -6.57 9.48 2.19
N ILE A 19 -6.18 10.56 1.50
CA ILE A 19 -5.53 11.70 2.13
C ILE A 19 -6.53 12.46 3.00
N THR A 20 -7.73 12.74 2.48
CA THR A 20 -8.82 13.34 3.25
C THR A 20 -9.18 12.47 4.45
N PHE A 21 -9.29 11.15 4.26
CA PHE A 21 -9.59 10.23 5.36
C PHE A 21 -8.53 10.33 6.47
N LEU A 22 -7.25 10.19 6.10
CA LEU A 22 -6.15 10.18 7.07
C LEU A 22 -5.98 11.53 7.75
N THR A 23 -6.03 12.64 7.01
CA THR A 23 -5.68 13.97 7.53
C THR A 23 -6.85 14.69 8.22
N LYS A 24 -8.09 14.51 7.75
CA LYS A 24 -9.26 15.27 8.24
C LYS A 24 -10.21 14.46 9.11
N LEU A 25 -10.27 13.15 8.92
CA LEU A 25 -11.23 12.30 9.64
C LEU A 25 -10.57 11.57 10.81
N THR A 26 -9.36 11.04 10.59
CA THR A 26 -8.65 10.25 11.61
C THR A 26 -7.43 10.94 12.21
N GLU A 27 -6.98 12.06 11.63
CA GLU A 27 -5.75 12.78 12.02
C GLU A 27 -4.54 11.84 12.20
N THR A 28 -4.40 10.86 11.29
CA THR A 28 -3.41 9.79 11.35
C THR A 28 -2.28 10.06 10.36
N PHE A 29 -1.14 10.52 10.89
CA PHE A 29 0.05 10.88 10.12
C PHE A 29 1.17 9.84 10.21
N PHE A 30 1.07 8.89 11.14
CA PHE A 30 2.05 7.81 11.28
C PHE A 30 1.32 6.48 11.31
N ILE A 31 1.49 5.70 10.24
CA ILE A 31 0.85 4.41 10.04
C ILE A 31 1.91 3.35 10.22
N ASP A 32 1.78 2.60 11.30
CA ASP A 32 2.72 1.53 11.60
C ASP A 32 2.58 0.35 10.63
N GLN A 33 1.33 -0.04 10.37
CA GLN A 33 0.97 -1.16 9.52
C GLN A 33 -0.21 -0.77 8.63
N PHE A 34 -0.07 -0.98 7.32
CA PHE A 34 -1.11 -0.71 6.34
C PHE A 34 -1.48 -1.99 5.60
N LEU A 35 -2.66 -2.54 5.91
CA LEU A 35 -3.18 -3.76 5.31
C LEU A 35 -4.13 -3.40 4.17
N MET A 36 -3.82 -3.85 2.96
CA MET A 36 -4.54 -3.47 1.75
C MET A 36 -4.99 -4.70 0.96
N ASP A 37 -6.30 -4.83 0.85
CA ASP A 37 -7.04 -5.74 -0.02
C ASP A 37 -8.23 -4.92 -0.51
N ASN A 38 -8.03 -4.18 -1.61
CA ASN A 38 -8.99 -3.17 -2.06
C ASN A 38 -9.57 -3.44 -3.44
N GLU A 39 -9.24 -4.59 -4.04
CA GLU A 39 -9.81 -5.09 -5.30
C GLU A 39 -9.47 -4.19 -6.51
N GLY A 40 -8.23 -3.68 -6.58
CA GLY A 40 -7.70 -2.94 -7.75
C GLY A 40 -7.10 -1.55 -7.48
N PRO A 41 -7.65 -0.71 -6.59
CA PRO A 41 -7.08 0.59 -6.22
C PRO A 41 -5.64 0.55 -5.66
N GLU A 42 -5.03 -0.61 -5.38
CA GLU A 42 -3.62 -0.73 -5.00
C GLU A 42 -2.69 -0.05 -6.00
N TYR A 43 -3.04 -0.10 -7.29
CA TYR A 43 -2.27 0.52 -8.38
C TYR A 43 -2.23 2.04 -8.36
N ASP A 44 -3.17 2.68 -7.67
CA ASP A 44 -3.26 4.13 -7.56
C ASP A 44 -2.80 4.59 -6.17
N LEU A 45 -3.06 3.79 -5.12
CA LEU A 45 -2.66 4.11 -3.76
C LEU A 45 -1.18 3.89 -3.46
N LEU A 46 -0.57 2.80 -3.95
CA LEU A 46 0.84 2.53 -3.66
C LEU A 46 1.78 3.59 -4.28
N PRO A 47 1.55 4.10 -5.52
CA PRO A 47 2.33 5.22 -6.05
C PRO A 47 2.25 6.50 -5.22
N MET A 48 1.12 6.76 -4.54
CA MET A 48 0.97 7.94 -3.67
C MET A 48 1.92 7.94 -2.46
N MET A 49 2.51 6.78 -2.14
CA MET A 49 3.49 6.61 -1.06
C MET A 49 4.95 6.75 -1.54
N GLY A 50 5.16 7.01 -2.84
CA GLY A 50 6.46 7.28 -3.43
C GLY A 50 7.12 8.56 -2.89
N VAL A 51 8.41 8.71 -3.17
CA VAL A 51 9.20 9.85 -2.69
C VAL A 51 8.67 11.16 -3.31
N GLY A 52 8.30 12.12 -2.45
CA GLY A 52 7.73 13.41 -2.83
C GLY A 52 6.27 13.37 -3.28
N ALA A 53 5.61 12.20 -3.21
CA ALA A 53 4.23 12.01 -3.60
C ALA A 53 3.25 12.49 -2.52
N GLU A 54 1.97 12.18 -2.67
CA GLU A 54 0.88 12.72 -1.87
C GLU A 54 1.03 12.42 -0.37
N PHE A 55 1.54 11.25 0.03
CA PHE A 55 1.77 10.96 1.45
C PHE A 55 2.85 11.86 2.04
N ASP A 56 3.96 12.07 1.32
CA ASP A 56 5.03 12.98 1.75
C ASP A 56 4.55 14.42 1.84
N GLN A 57 3.79 14.87 0.84
CA GLN A 57 3.23 16.23 0.78
C GLN A 57 2.29 16.51 1.97
N ASN A 58 1.71 15.47 2.58
CA ASN A 58 0.82 15.57 3.72
C ASN A 58 1.47 15.12 5.04
N GLY A 59 2.79 14.87 5.05
CA GLY A 59 3.53 14.46 6.24
C GLY A 59 3.13 13.09 6.79
N ILE A 60 2.62 12.20 5.93
CA ILE A 60 2.17 10.86 6.31
C ILE A 60 3.30 9.86 6.11
N VAL A 61 3.66 9.15 7.17
CA VAL A 61 4.67 8.08 7.14
C VAL A 61 3.97 6.73 7.27
N VAL A 62 4.30 5.80 6.38
CA VAL A 62 3.89 4.39 6.49
C VAL A 62 5.13 3.53 6.69
N CYS A 63 5.14 2.71 7.74
CA CYS A 63 6.30 1.85 8.03
C CYS A 63 6.23 0.50 7.34
N GLN A 64 5.10 -0.20 7.45
CA GLN A 64 4.93 -1.52 6.85
C GLN A 64 3.63 -1.54 6.04
N ILE A 65 3.68 -2.15 4.86
CA ILE A 65 2.52 -2.34 3.99
C ILE A 65 2.39 -3.82 3.64
N ASN A 66 1.25 -4.44 3.93
CA ASN A 66 0.85 -5.69 3.31
C ASN A 66 -0.15 -5.35 2.21
N ALA A 67 0.16 -5.65 0.96
CA ALA A 67 -0.77 -5.44 -0.14
C ALA A 67 -1.07 -6.75 -0.86
N GLU A 68 -2.34 -7.06 -1.07
CA GLU A 68 -2.80 -8.03 -2.06
C GLU A 68 -3.05 -7.30 -3.37
N ILE A 69 -2.07 -7.30 -4.28
CA ILE A 69 -2.19 -6.62 -5.56
C ILE A 69 -3.00 -7.50 -6.53
N HIS A 70 -4.21 -7.04 -6.83
CA HIS A 70 -5.23 -7.80 -7.55
C HIS A 70 -4.93 -7.96 -9.04
N HIS A 71 -5.08 -9.19 -9.53
CA HIS A 71 -5.08 -9.51 -10.96
C HIS A 71 -6.50 -9.38 -11.50
N GLY A 72 -6.67 -8.81 -12.71
CA GLY A 72 -7.96 -8.85 -13.40
C GLY A 72 -8.35 -7.62 -14.21
N HIS A 73 -7.58 -6.53 -14.14
CA HIS A 73 -7.83 -5.35 -14.96
C HIS A 73 -7.12 -5.41 -16.33
N THR A 74 -7.64 -4.64 -17.30
CA THR A 74 -6.94 -4.40 -18.55
C THR A 74 -5.56 -3.79 -18.27
N LYS A 75 -4.51 -4.28 -18.95
CA LYS A 75 -3.12 -3.84 -18.78
C LYS A 75 -2.50 -4.07 -17.39
N PHE A 76 -2.98 -5.07 -16.65
CA PHE A 76 -2.46 -5.43 -15.32
C PHE A 76 -0.92 -5.59 -15.31
N LYS A 77 -0.34 -6.26 -16.31
CA LYS A 77 1.10 -6.53 -16.36
C LYS A 77 1.90 -5.24 -16.46
N GLU A 78 1.44 -4.30 -17.29
CA GLU A 78 2.07 -3.00 -17.50
C GLU A 78 1.98 -2.15 -16.22
N ARG A 79 0.80 -2.04 -15.61
CA ARG A 79 0.62 -1.30 -14.35
C ARG A 79 1.46 -1.87 -13.22
N PHE A 80 1.52 -3.21 -13.11
CA PHE A 80 2.35 -3.86 -12.10
C PHE A 80 3.85 -3.60 -12.33
N ALA A 81 4.30 -3.71 -13.58
CA ALA A 81 5.69 -3.42 -13.91
C ALA A 81 6.06 -1.96 -13.60
N GLU A 82 5.16 -1.00 -13.88
CA GLU A 82 5.36 0.42 -13.57
C GLU A 82 5.42 0.67 -12.06
N LEU A 83 4.45 0.13 -11.31
CA LEU A 83 4.42 0.20 -9.84
C LEU A 83 5.73 -0.32 -9.23
N MET A 84 6.17 -1.52 -9.63
CA MET A 84 7.39 -2.13 -9.12
C MET A 84 8.64 -1.33 -9.49
N ARG A 85 8.70 -0.78 -10.71
CA ARG A 85 9.81 0.11 -11.11
C ARG A 85 9.85 1.37 -10.26
N GLY A 86 8.70 1.97 -9.94
CA GLY A 86 8.59 3.12 -9.05
C GLY A 86 9.15 2.80 -7.66
N LEU A 87 8.63 1.75 -7.02
CA LEU A 87 9.09 1.31 -5.69
C LEU A 87 10.61 1.06 -5.64
N LEU A 88 11.15 0.37 -6.65
CA LEU A 88 12.58 0.06 -6.73
C LEU A 88 13.44 1.29 -7.02
N LYS A 89 12.94 2.24 -7.82
CA LYS A 89 13.63 3.50 -8.13
C LYS A 89 13.74 4.39 -6.89
N ASP A 90 12.66 4.49 -6.13
CA ASP A 90 12.58 5.34 -4.94
C ASP A 90 13.44 4.83 -3.80
N ARG A 91 13.68 3.50 -3.73
CA ARG A 91 14.50 2.84 -2.68
C ARG A 91 14.01 3.07 -1.24
N ARG A 92 12.84 3.68 -1.07
CA ARG A 92 12.22 3.89 0.24
C ARG A 92 11.69 2.61 0.86
N TYR A 93 11.14 1.71 0.05
CA TYR A 93 10.53 0.48 0.53
C TYR A 93 11.35 -0.74 0.08
N ALA A 94 11.82 -1.51 1.05
CA ALA A 94 12.32 -2.86 0.78
C ALA A 94 11.12 -3.77 0.48
N VAL A 95 11.10 -4.35 -0.72
CA VAL A 95 10.05 -5.29 -1.14
C VAL A 95 10.43 -6.69 -0.69
N LEU A 96 9.73 -7.19 0.32
CA LEU A 96 9.91 -8.50 0.92
C LEU A 96 8.76 -9.42 0.49
N VAL A 97 9.11 -10.61 0.01
CA VAL A 97 8.23 -11.74 -0.33
C VAL A 97 7.00 -11.39 -1.19
N VAL A 98 7.02 -11.87 -2.44
CA VAL A 98 5.85 -11.88 -3.31
C VAL A 98 5.30 -13.30 -3.37
N VAL A 99 4.30 -13.64 -2.56
CA VAL A 99 3.57 -14.90 -2.79
C VAL A 99 2.60 -14.66 -3.93
N THR A 100 2.72 -15.45 -5.00
CA THR A 100 1.83 -15.37 -6.16
C THR A 100 0.86 -16.55 -6.13
N THR A 101 -0.37 -16.29 -5.67
CA THR A 101 -1.46 -17.28 -5.64
C THR A 101 -2.69 -16.67 -6.30
N GLY A 102 -2.59 -16.37 -7.60
CA GLY A 102 -3.62 -15.63 -8.35
C GLY A 102 -3.59 -14.12 -8.13
N HIS A 103 -3.18 -13.66 -6.94
CA HIS A 103 -2.84 -12.27 -6.60
C HIS A 103 -1.39 -12.16 -6.12
N HIS A 104 -0.81 -10.96 -6.17
CA HIS A 104 0.55 -10.73 -5.65
C HIS A 104 0.44 -10.20 -4.22
N ARG A 105 0.75 -11.04 -3.23
CA ARG A 105 0.85 -10.61 -1.84
C ARG A 105 2.25 -10.12 -1.57
N THR A 106 2.38 -8.82 -1.33
CA THR A 106 3.66 -8.15 -1.13
C THR A 106 3.74 -7.57 0.28
N PHE A 107 4.95 -7.62 0.85
CA PHE A 107 5.27 -6.97 2.12
C PHE A 107 6.30 -5.89 1.85
N LEU A 108 5.98 -4.65 2.18
CA LEU A 108 6.88 -3.50 2.00
C LEU A 108 7.29 -2.99 3.38
N ILE A 109 8.59 -2.73 3.57
CA ILE A 109 9.12 -2.10 4.78
C ILE A 109 9.82 -0.80 4.39
N ASN A 110 9.42 0.30 5.02
CA ASN A 110 10.08 1.59 4.85
C ASN A 110 11.46 1.56 5.50
N VAL A 111 12.49 1.62 4.67
CA VAL A 111 13.91 1.57 5.04
C VAL A 111 14.58 2.95 5.00
N GLU A 112 13.80 4.01 4.77
CA GLU A 112 14.28 5.40 4.79
C GLU A 112 13.98 6.06 6.15
N HIS A 113 12.80 5.81 6.71
CA HIS A 113 12.38 6.48 7.94
C HIS A 113 12.95 5.78 9.19
N LYS A 114 13.68 6.54 10.02
CA LYS A 114 14.38 6.03 11.21
C LYS A 114 13.47 5.22 12.15
N SER A 115 12.28 5.71 12.46
CA SER A 115 11.34 4.99 13.36
C SER A 115 10.91 3.63 12.81
N CYS A 116 10.82 3.50 11.48
CA CYS A 116 10.45 2.25 10.84
C CYS A 116 11.61 1.25 10.89
N ILE A 117 12.84 1.71 10.64
CA ILE A 117 14.06 0.90 10.80
C ILE A 117 14.21 0.43 12.25
N ASP A 118 14.09 1.35 13.21
CA ASP A 118 14.24 1.06 14.64
C ASP A 118 13.25 -0.01 15.09
N LYS A 119 12.04 -0.02 14.52
CA LYS A 119 10.99 -0.97 14.86
C LYS A 119 11.09 -2.32 14.16
N TYR A 120 11.34 -2.33 12.85
CA TYR A 120 11.23 -3.55 12.05
C TYR A 120 12.57 -4.23 11.75
N LEU A 121 13.68 -3.48 11.72
CA LEU A 121 14.96 -3.98 11.21
C LEU A 121 16.10 -3.95 12.22
N LYS A 122 16.08 -3.04 13.19
CA LYS A 122 17.18 -2.86 14.15
C LYS A 122 17.57 -4.14 14.88
N GLN A 123 16.60 -5.00 15.18
CA GLN A 123 16.83 -6.28 15.85
C GLN A 123 17.76 -7.25 15.09
N PHE A 124 17.95 -7.06 13.78
CA PHE A 124 18.83 -7.91 12.99
C PHE A 124 20.30 -7.44 12.99
N PHE A 125 20.58 -6.25 13.53
CA PHE A 125 21.90 -5.63 13.52
C PHE A 125 22.52 -5.52 14.93
N ILE A 126 21.88 -6.13 15.93
CA ILE A 126 22.32 -6.23 17.33
C ILE A 126 22.56 -7.69 17.68
#